data_AF-A0A5C7T5R3-F1
#
_entry.id   AF-A0A5C7T5R3-F1
#
_cell.length_a   1.000
_cell.length_b   1.000
_cell.length_c   1.000
_cell.angle_alpha   90.00
_cell.angle_beta   90.00
_cell.angle_gamma   90.00
#
_symmetry.space_group_name_H-M   'P 1'
#
loop_
_entity.id
_entity.type
_entity.pdbx_description
1 polymer ?
#
loop_
_entity_poly.entity_id
_entity_poly.type
_entity_poly.pdbx_seq_one_letter_code
_entity_poly.pdbx_strand_id
1 'polypeptide(L)'
;MNLQKFALFAWAAALGFPSLAQPACDARADAEVDAVTREFAARSPGKGTGPAQQVWAKELHEALQAVAQRHEACRKANTPAPTAAQTQRRDGCLDANRRQFDAMDKRYQGRTLSFQEQTQWRTEQQKLLDERNACTQQK
;
A
#
# COMPACT_ATOMS: atom_id res chain seq x y z
N MET A 1 -27.32 -7.88 48.23
CA MET A 1 -25.96 -7.29 48.36
C MET A 1 -24.99 -8.32 47.78
N ASN A 2 -24.15 -8.12 46.75
CA ASN A 2 -23.64 -6.97 46.03
C ASN A 2 -23.18 -7.45 44.63
N LEU A 3 -23.93 -7.14 43.57
CA LEU A 3 -23.65 -7.54 42.18
C LEU A 3 -23.09 -6.35 41.36
N GLN A 4 -22.29 -5.48 42.00
CA GLN A 4 -21.99 -4.14 41.47
C GLN A 4 -20.51 -3.82 41.26
N LYS A 5 -19.58 -4.78 41.41
CA LYS A 5 -18.13 -4.47 41.42
C LYS A 5 -17.30 -4.98 40.24
N PHE A 6 -17.87 -5.71 39.28
CA PHE A 6 -17.11 -6.27 38.15
C PHE A 6 -17.37 -5.59 36.79
N ALA A 7 -17.89 -4.37 36.78
CA ALA A 7 -18.24 -3.65 35.55
C ALA A 7 -17.30 -2.46 35.22
N LEU A 8 -16.08 -2.41 35.79
CA LEU A 8 -15.18 -1.26 35.62
C LEU A 8 -13.86 -1.53 34.89
N PHE A 9 -13.64 -2.73 34.33
CA PHE A 9 -12.41 -3.05 33.60
C PHE A 9 -12.56 -3.25 32.08
N ALA A 10 -13.75 -2.98 31.51
CA ALA A 10 -13.99 -3.19 30.07
C ALA A 10 -14.02 -1.89 29.23
N TRP A 11 -13.78 -0.72 29.81
CA TRP A 11 -13.90 0.57 29.11
C TRP A 11 -12.56 1.16 28.61
N ALA A 12 -11.43 0.51 28.86
CA ALA A 12 -10.14 0.99 28.37
C ALA A 12 -9.85 0.60 26.90
N ALA A 13 -10.63 -0.30 26.30
CA ALA A 13 -10.41 -0.75 24.91
C ALA A 13 -11.08 0.14 23.84
N ALA A 14 -11.89 1.13 24.23
CA ALA A 14 -12.61 2.01 23.30
C ALA A 14 -11.89 3.33 22.99
N LEU A 15 -10.79 3.62 23.71
CA LEU A 15 -9.93 4.74 23.36
C LEU A 15 -8.97 4.25 22.28
N GLY A 16 -9.38 4.41 21.03
CA GLY A 16 -8.50 4.27 19.87
C GLY A 16 -7.34 5.25 20.01
N PHE A 17 -6.30 4.86 20.73
CA PHE A 17 -5.02 5.51 20.65
C PHE A 17 -4.56 5.37 19.20
N PRO A 18 -4.23 6.47 18.50
CA PRO A 18 -3.61 6.37 17.20
C PRO A 18 -2.38 5.47 17.36
N SER A 19 -2.21 4.48 16.49
CA SER A 19 -1.06 3.59 16.58
C SER A 19 0.21 4.44 16.42
N LEU A 20 0.87 4.77 17.53
CA LEU A 20 2.16 5.47 17.56
C LEU A 20 3.26 4.67 16.84
N ALA A 21 2.96 3.42 16.47
CA ALA A 21 3.84 2.51 15.77
C ALA A 21 4.13 2.90 14.32
N GLN A 22 3.19 3.50 13.57
CA GLN A 22 3.49 3.98 12.21
C GLN A 22 4.50 5.14 12.22
N PRO A 23 4.29 6.21 13.04
CA PRO A 23 5.31 7.24 13.25
C PRO A 23 6.67 6.69 13.71
N ALA A 24 6.69 5.62 14.50
CA ALA A 24 7.93 4.98 14.94
C ALA A 24 8.64 4.20 13.81
N CYS A 25 7.90 3.52 12.93
CA CYS A 25 8.48 2.89 11.74
C CYS A 25 9.09 3.93 10.79
N ASP A 26 8.39 5.05 10.58
CA ASP A 26 8.87 6.15 9.73
C ASP A 26 10.13 6.79 10.30
N ALA A 27 10.12 7.17 11.58
CA ALA A 27 11.28 7.77 12.25
C ALA A 27 12.52 6.83 12.25
N ARG A 28 12.29 5.52 12.40
CA ARG A 28 13.38 4.53 12.30
C ARG A 28 13.94 4.45 10.88
N ALA A 29 13.07 4.45 9.86
CA ALA A 29 13.50 4.39 8.47
C ALA A 29 14.33 5.63 8.10
N ASP A 30 13.88 6.82 8.51
CA ASP A 30 14.61 8.08 8.29
C ASP A 30 16.01 8.04 8.92
N ALA A 31 16.10 7.58 10.18
CA ALA A 31 17.39 7.44 10.85
C ALA A 31 18.32 6.42 10.18
N GLU A 32 17.78 5.31 9.65
CA GLU A 32 18.54 4.30 8.91
C GLU A 32 19.00 4.82 7.53
N VAL A 33 18.15 5.56 6.80
CA VAL A 33 18.51 6.23 5.54
C VAL A 33 19.64 7.23 5.76
N ASP A 34 19.53 8.05 6.81
CA ASP A 34 20.54 9.02 7.18
C ASP A 34 21.87 8.36 7.53
N ALA A 35 21.83 7.23 8.26
CA ALA A 35 23.03 6.47 8.59
C ALA A 35 23.71 5.90 7.33
N VAL A 36 22.95 5.23 6.46
CA VAL A 36 23.45 4.70 5.18
C VAL A 36 24.01 5.82 4.31
N THR A 37 23.31 6.95 4.21
CA THR A 37 23.75 8.08 3.40
C THR A 37 25.07 8.65 3.92
N ARG A 38 25.22 8.83 5.24
CA ARG A 38 26.49 9.29 5.85
C ARG A 38 27.63 8.30 5.61
N GLU A 39 27.37 7.01 5.79
CA GLU A 39 28.36 5.95 5.58
C GLU A 39 28.87 5.95 4.13
N PHE A 40 27.96 5.99 3.17
CA PHE A 40 28.31 5.98 1.75
C PHE A 40 28.93 7.30 1.27
N ALA A 41 28.55 8.44 1.85
CA ALA A 41 29.19 9.71 1.58
C ALA A 41 30.66 9.72 2.01
N ALA A 42 30.99 9.12 3.16
CA ALA A 42 32.37 9.03 3.67
C ALA A 42 33.31 8.20 2.78
N ARG A 43 32.76 7.23 2.03
CA ARG A 43 33.51 6.37 1.09
C ARG A 43 33.23 6.65 -0.38
N SER A 44 32.67 7.82 -0.68
CA SER A 44 32.36 8.20 -2.06
C SER A 44 33.65 8.24 -2.89
N PRO A 45 33.71 7.58 -4.07
CA PRO A 45 34.90 7.60 -4.93
C PRO A 45 35.11 8.94 -5.66
N GLY A 46 34.39 10.00 -5.27
CA GLY A 46 34.45 11.33 -5.87
C GLY A 46 33.47 11.52 -7.03
N LYS A 47 33.56 12.66 -7.74
CA LYS A 47 32.71 12.92 -8.90
C LYS A 47 33.30 12.22 -10.14
N GLY A 48 32.56 11.31 -10.75
CA GLY A 48 32.94 10.64 -11.99
C GLY A 48 31.92 9.58 -12.44
N THR A 49 32.15 8.95 -13.61
CA THR A 49 31.31 7.86 -14.15
C THR A 49 32.06 6.53 -14.27
N GLY A 50 33.22 6.42 -13.59
CA GLY A 50 34.10 5.25 -13.67
C GLY A 50 33.53 4.00 -12.96
N PRO A 51 34.17 2.83 -13.14
CA PRO A 51 33.71 1.56 -12.56
C PRO A 51 33.51 1.61 -11.04
N ALA A 52 34.39 2.31 -10.31
CA ALA A 52 34.26 2.50 -8.86
C ALA A 52 32.99 3.26 -8.47
N GLN A 53 32.57 4.26 -9.26
CA GLN A 53 31.31 4.98 -9.04
C GLN A 53 30.11 4.05 -9.24
N GLN A 54 30.15 3.20 -10.27
CA GLN A 54 29.04 2.28 -10.57
C GLN A 54 28.85 1.24 -9.46
N VAL A 55 29.95 0.68 -8.96
CA VAL A 55 29.93 -0.26 -7.82
C VAL A 55 29.39 0.44 -6.57
N TRP A 56 29.94 1.61 -6.22
CA TRP A 56 29.47 2.41 -5.08
C TRP A 56 27.97 2.74 -5.19
N ALA A 57 27.49 3.17 -6.36
CA ALA A 57 26.09 3.53 -6.58
C ALA A 57 25.16 2.32 -6.47
N LYS A 58 25.59 1.16 -6.98
CA LYS A 58 24.87 -0.10 -6.86
C LYS A 58 24.75 -0.52 -5.39
N GLU A 59 25.86 -0.51 -4.66
CA GLU A 59 25.87 -0.86 -3.24
C GLU A 59 24.99 0.10 -2.41
N LEU A 60 25.01 1.40 -2.73
CA LEU A 60 24.15 2.40 -2.07
C LEU A 60 22.68 2.08 -2.33
N HIS A 61 22.34 1.78 -3.57
CA HIS A 61 20.98 1.40 -3.94
C HIS A 61 20.51 0.15 -3.18
N GLU A 62 21.34 -0.89 -3.12
CA GLU A 62 21.04 -2.12 -2.38
C GLU A 62 20.85 -1.87 -0.88
N ALA A 63 21.70 -1.03 -0.28
CA ALA A 63 21.57 -0.65 1.12
C ALA A 63 20.26 0.11 1.39
N LEU A 64 19.91 1.08 0.54
CA LEU A 64 18.66 1.84 0.65
C LEU A 64 17.43 0.96 0.40
N GLN A 65 17.49 0.01 -0.55
CA GLN A 65 16.43 -0.96 -0.75
C GLN A 65 16.21 -1.83 0.50
N ALA A 66 17.28 -2.25 1.17
CA ALA A 66 17.16 -3.03 2.40
C ALA A 66 16.50 -2.23 3.53
N VAL A 67 16.78 -0.92 3.64
CA VAL A 67 16.06 -0.03 4.57
C VAL A 67 14.58 0.04 4.21
N ALA A 68 14.25 0.26 2.94
CA ALA A 68 12.86 0.33 2.47
C ALA A 68 12.08 -0.98 2.74
N GLN A 69 12.70 -2.14 2.54
CA GLN A 69 12.07 -3.43 2.85
C GLN A 69 11.78 -3.60 4.35
N ARG A 70 12.71 -3.19 5.22
CA ARG A 70 12.49 -3.22 6.68
C ARG A 70 11.39 -2.24 7.12
N HIS A 71 11.36 -1.05 6.51
CA HIS A 71 10.32 -0.05 6.74
C HIS A 71 8.94 -0.59 6.36
N GLU A 72 8.80 -1.16 5.16
CA GLU A 72 7.55 -1.75 4.69
C GLU A 72 7.10 -2.91 5.59
N ALA A 73 8.03 -3.79 6.00
CA ALA A 73 7.74 -4.86 6.94
C ALA A 73 7.26 -4.33 8.30
N CYS A 74 7.90 -3.29 8.83
CA CYS A 74 7.47 -2.62 10.07
C CYS A 74 6.07 -2.04 9.92
N ARG A 75 5.81 -1.30 8.83
CA ARG A 75 4.50 -0.69 8.57
C ARG A 75 3.42 -1.75 8.44
N LYS A 76 3.68 -2.83 7.72
CA LYS A 76 2.73 -3.94 7.54
C LYS A 76 2.42 -4.64 8.86
N ALA A 77 3.43 -4.92 9.69
CA ALA A 77 3.25 -5.52 11.00
C ALA A 77 2.44 -4.63 11.96
N ASN A 78 2.53 -3.31 11.79
CA ASN A 78 1.84 -2.32 12.62
C ASN A 78 0.55 -1.77 12.00
N THR A 79 0.16 -2.24 10.81
CA THR A 79 -1.11 -1.86 10.20
C THR A 79 -2.22 -2.71 10.82
N PRO A 80 -3.24 -2.10 11.44
CA PRO A 80 -4.37 -2.86 11.99
C PRO A 80 -5.02 -3.71 10.90
N ALA A 81 -5.38 -4.94 11.25
CA ALA A 81 -6.19 -5.77 10.37
C ALA A 81 -7.55 -5.06 10.10
N PRO A 82 -8.06 -5.11 8.86
CA PRO A 82 -9.37 -4.55 8.55
C PRO A 82 -10.45 -5.27 9.36
N THR A 83 -11.43 -4.50 9.84
CA THR A 83 -12.61 -5.05 10.50
C THR A 83 -13.45 -5.89 9.52
N ALA A 84 -14.33 -6.74 10.05
CA ALA A 84 -15.29 -7.49 9.25
C ALA A 84 -16.16 -6.57 8.38
N ALA A 85 -16.60 -5.42 8.93
CA ALA A 85 -17.39 -4.43 8.21
C ALA A 85 -16.61 -3.74 7.08
N GLN A 86 -15.32 -3.45 7.29
CA GLN A 86 -14.45 -2.92 6.23
C GLN A 86 -14.25 -3.96 5.12
N THR A 87 -13.98 -5.20 5.50
CA THR A 87 -13.84 -6.34 4.58
C THR A 87 -15.10 -6.53 3.75
N GLN A 88 -16.28 -6.58 4.38
CA GLN A 88 -17.56 -6.76 3.70
C GLN A 88 -17.87 -5.61 2.72
N ARG A 89 -17.59 -4.35 3.10
CA ARG A 89 -17.78 -3.19 2.21
C ARG A 89 -16.88 -3.29 0.97
N ARG A 90 -15.59 -3.59 1.19
CA ARG A 90 -14.63 -3.77 0.09
C ARG A 90 -15.05 -4.90 -0.84
N ASP A 91 -15.39 -6.06 -0.29
CA ASP A 91 -15.74 -7.25 -1.08
C ASP A 91 -17.04 -7.01 -1.85
N GLY A 92 -18.04 -6.34 -1.25
CA GLY A 92 -19.25 -5.91 -1.96
C GLY A 92 -18.99 -4.92 -3.11
N CYS A 93 -18.03 -4.00 -2.93
CA CYS A 93 -17.57 -3.09 -3.99
C CYS A 93 -16.92 -3.85 -5.15
N LEU A 94 -16.02 -4.79 -4.84
CA LEU A 94 -15.34 -5.63 -5.83
C LEU A 94 -16.31 -6.53 -6.59
N ASP A 95 -17.30 -7.11 -5.91
CA ASP A 95 -18.34 -7.92 -6.54
C ASP A 95 -19.23 -7.09 -7.48
N ALA A 96 -19.56 -5.86 -7.08
CA ALA A 96 -20.31 -4.95 -7.95
C ALA A 96 -19.50 -4.57 -9.19
N ASN A 97 -18.21 -4.22 -9.03
CA ASN A 97 -17.31 -3.92 -10.14
C ASN A 97 -17.11 -5.13 -11.08
N ARG A 98 -16.97 -6.34 -10.53
CA ARG A 98 -16.92 -7.59 -11.32
C ARG A 98 -18.16 -7.78 -12.18
N ARG A 99 -19.36 -7.56 -11.62
CA ARG A 99 -20.62 -7.64 -12.41
C ARG A 99 -20.64 -6.62 -13.56
N GLN A 100 -20.01 -5.45 -13.38
CA GLN A 100 -19.89 -4.46 -14.46
C GLN A 100 -18.93 -4.91 -15.55
N PHE A 101 -17.78 -5.50 -15.19
CA PHE A 101 -16.88 -6.14 -16.16
C PHE A 101 -17.59 -7.25 -16.95
N ASP A 102 -18.30 -8.15 -16.27
CA ASP A 102 -19.05 -9.24 -16.92
C ASP A 102 -20.12 -8.68 -17.88
N ALA A 103 -20.78 -7.58 -17.52
CA ALA A 103 -21.77 -6.92 -18.37
C ALA A 103 -21.14 -6.23 -19.58
N MET A 104 -19.97 -5.59 -19.40
CA MET A 104 -19.19 -4.99 -20.48
C MET A 104 -18.72 -6.08 -21.45
N ASP A 105 -18.11 -7.15 -20.96
CA ASP A 105 -17.61 -8.25 -21.78
C ASP A 105 -18.75 -8.85 -22.62
N LYS A 106 -19.91 -9.15 -22.01
CA LYS A 106 -21.09 -9.63 -22.75
C LYS A 106 -21.55 -8.67 -23.85
N ARG A 107 -21.40 -7.36 -23.68
CA ARG A 107 -21.83 -6.35 -24.66
C ARG A 107 -20.95 -6.36 -25.92
N TYR A 108 -19.66 -6.67 -25.77
CA TYR A 108 -18.69 -6.62 -26.87
C TYR A 108 -18.24 -8.02 -27.34
N GLN A 109 -18.56 -9.08 -26.62
CA GLN A 109 -18.17 -10.45 -26.93
C GLN A 109 -18.61 -10.89 -28.33
N GLY A 110 -17.67 -11.44 -29.11
CA GLY A 110 -17.93 -12.01 -30.43
C GLY A 110 -18.30 -10.99 -31.51
N ARG A 111 -18.22 -9.69 -31.22
CA ARG A 111 -18.53 -8.62 -32.17
C ARG A 111 -17.27 -8.09 -32.81
N THR A 112 -17.34 -7.76 -34.10
CA THR A 112 -16.32 -6.93 -34.74
C THR A 112 -16.62 -5.48 -34.39
N LEU A 113 -15.71 -4.82 -33.68
CA LEU A 113 -15.90 -3.46 -33.18
C LEU A 113 -15.37 -2.44 -34.18
N SER A 114 -16.17 -1.42 -34.48
CA SER A 114 -15.70 -0.21 -35.17
C SER A 114 -14.63 0.53 -34.35
N PHE A 115 -13.89 1.45 -34.97
CA PHE A 115 -12.89 2.26 -34.27
C PHE A 115 -13.48 3.04 -33.08
N GLN A 116 -14.70 3.55 -33.24
CA GLN A 116 -15.41 4.26 -32.18
C GLN A 116 -15.77 3.30 -31.03
N GLU A 117 -16.28 2.11 -31.33
CA GLU A 117 -16.59 1.10 -30.31
C GLU A 117 -15.34 0.58 -29.60
N GLN A 118 -14.22 0.42 -30.30
CA GLN A 118 -12.93 0.05 -29.68
C GLN A 118 -12.45 1.13 -28.71
N THR A 119 -12.62 2.40 -29.07
CA THR A 119 -12.27 3.53 -28.19
C THR A 119 -13.19 3.58 -26.97
N GLN A 120 -14.49 3.40 -27.17
CA GLN A 120 -15.46 3.31 -26.07
C GLN A 120 -15.15 2.15 -25.13
N TRP A 121 -14.86 0.97 -25.66
CA TRP A 121 -14.48 -0.21 -24.89
C TRP A 121 -13.24 0.04 -24.02
N ARG A 122 -12.17 0.65 -24.57
CA ARG A 122 -10.97 1.00 -23.79
C ARG A 122 -11.28 1.99 -22.66
N THR A 123 -12.08 3.01 -22.94
CA THR A 123 -12.47 4.01 -21.93
C THR A 123 -13.30 3.37 -20.81
N GLU A 124 -14.27 2.52 -21.17
CA GLU A 124 -15.10 1.79 -20.21
C GLU A 124 -14.26 0.83 -19.37
N GLN A 125 -13.33 0.09 -19.99
CA GLN A 125 -12.39 -0.79 -19.31
C GLN A 125 -11.49 -0.03 -18.33
N GLN A 126 -10.91 1.11 -18.74
CA GLN A 126 -10.07 1.93 -17.87
C GLN A 126 -10.86 2.44 -16.66
N LYS A 127 -12.08 2.93 -16.89
CA LYS A 127 -12.96 3.38 -15.80
C LYS A 127 -13.22 2.26 -14.79
N LEU A 128 -13.53 1.05 -15.26
CA LEU A 128 -13.78 -0.08 -14.37
C LEU A 128 -12.52 -0.52 -13.61
N LEU A 129 -11.34 -0.38 -14.20
CA LEU A 129 -10.06 -0.61 -13.51
C LEU A 129 -9.81 0.44 -12.42
N ASP A 130 -10.10 1.71 -12.69
CA ASP A 130 -9.97 2.79 -11.72
C ASP A 130 -10.95 2.61 -10.55
N GLU A 131 -12.20 2.23 -10.83
CA GLU A 131 -13.19 1.88 -9.80
C GLU A 131 -12.74 0.68 -8.96
N ARG A 132 -12.17 -0.36 -9.58
CA ARG A 132 -11.61 -1.50 -8.86
C ARG A 132 -10.50 -1.06 -7.91
N ASN A 133 -9.58 -0.22 -8.39
CA ASN A 133 -8.50 0.32 -7.57
C ASN A 133 -9.07 1.12 -6.40
N ALA A 134 -10.08 1.95 -6.63
CA ALA A 134 -10.79 2.67 -5.57
C ALA A 134 -11.41 1.72 -4.54
N CYS A 135 -12.05 0.62 -4.96
CA CYS A 135 -12.55 -0.41 -4.04
C CYS A 135 -11.42 -0.99 -3.17
N THR A 136 -10.26 -1.33 -3.76
CA THR A 136 -9.14 -1.95 -3.01
C THR A 136 -8.50 -1.01 -1.99
N GLN A 137 -8.59 0.31 -2.19
CA GLN A 137 -8.05 1.32 -1.28
C GLN A 137 -8.99 1.68 -0.12
N GLN A 138 -10.21 1.16 -0.09
CA GLN A 138 -11.14 1.38 1.02
C GLN A 138 -10.59 0.71 2.29
N LYS A 139 -10.22 1.53 3.29
CA LYS A 139 -9.69 1.09 4.58
C LYS A 139 -10.79 0.79 5.58
#